data_AF-A0A165CGW2-F1
#
_entry.id   AF-A0A165CGW2-F1
#
_cell.length_a   1.000
_cell.length_b   1.000
_cell.length_c   1.000
_cell.angle_alpha   90.00
_cell.angle_beta   90.00
_cell.angle_gamma   90.00
#
_symmetry.space_group_name_H-M   'P 1'
#
loop_
_entity.id
_entity.type
_entity.pdbx_description
1 polymer ?
#
loop_
_entity_poly.entity_id
_entity_poly.type
_entity_poly.pdbx_seq_one_letter_code
_entity_poly.pdbx_strand_id
1 'polypeptide(L)' 'TGTLAKAIAYAFPKLECTVLDLPHVVADLQGSGNLKFVGGDMFEAIPTADAVLL' A
#
# COMPACT_ATOMS: atom_id res chain seq x y z
N THR A 1 -2.81 3.40 8.11
CA THR A 1 -2.09 4.59 7.56
C THR A 1 -1.08 4.10 6.52
N GLY A 2 -0.47 4.99 5.72
CA GLY A 2 0.41 4.60 4.60
C GLY A 2 1.46 5.66 4.28
N THR A 3 1.98 6.32 5.32
CA THR A 3 2.79 7.56 5.20
C THR A 3 3.98 7.42 4.27
N LEU A 4 4.73 6.33 4.41
CA LEU A 4 5.89 6.07 3.55
C LEU A 4 5.45 5.87 2.09
N ALA A 5 4.45 5.03 1.85
CA ALA A 5 3.93 4.79 0.52
C ALA A 5 3.35 6.06 -0.13
N LYS A 6 2.73 6.97 0.65
CA LYS A 6 2.30 8.29 0.16
C LYS A 6 3.47 9.14 -0.31
N ALA A 7 4.55 9.19 0.46
CA ALA A 7 5.75 9.95 0.09
C ALA A 7 6.40 9.37 -1.18
N ILE A 8 6.48 8.04 -1.28
CA ILE A 8 7.00 7.36 -2.48
C ILE A 8 6.10 7.61 -3.69
N ALA A 9 4.78 7.42 -3.56
CA ALA A 9 3.82 7.64 -4.63
C ALA A 9 3.86 9.09 -5.15
N TYR A 10 4.04 10.06 -4.24
CA TYR A 10 4.21 11.48 -4.58
C TYR A 10 5.53 11.75 -5.31
N ALA A 11 6.65 11.19 -4.83
CA ALA A 11 7.96 11.38 -5.44
C ALA A 11 8.09 10.66 -6.80
N PHE A 12 7.38 9.56 -6.99
CA PHE A 12 7.42 8.72 -8.19
C PHE A 12 6.00 8.47 -8.75
N PRO A 13 5.42 9.44 -9.49
CA PRO A 13 4.02 9.36 -9.94
C PRO A 13 3.71 8.20 -10.90
N LYS A 14 4.74 7.57 -11.49
CA LYS A 14 4.60 6.43 -12.40
C LYS A 14 4.73 5.08 -11.71
N LEU A 15 5.12 5.06 -10.43
CA LEU A 15 5.28 3.84 -9.65
C LEU A 15 3.96 3.50 -8.96
N GLU A 16 3.40 2.33 -9.22
CA GLU A 16 2.26 1.83 -8.47
C GLU A 16 2.69 1.44 -7.06
N CYS A 17 2.00 1.96 -6.06
CA CYS A 17 2.27 1.71 -4.65
C CYS A 17 1.06 1.03 -4.01
N THR A 18 1.30 -0.06 -3.29
CA THR A 18 0.27 -0.76 -2.52
C THR A 18 0.68 -0.83 -1.06
N VAL A 19 -0.21 -0.39 -0.17
CA VAL A 19 -0.07 -0.59 1.28
C VAL A 19 -0.89 -1.80 1.66
N LEU A 20 -0.22 -2.84 2.16
CA LEU A 20 -0.85 -3.98 2.81
C LEU A 20 -0.77 -3.78 4.33
N ASP A 21 -1.91 -3.88 5.00
CA ASP A 21 -1.98 -3.90 6.46
C ASP A 21 -3.23 -4.71 6.89
N LEU A 22 -3.42 -4.91 8.19
CA LEU A 22 -4.62 -5.58 8.68
C LEU A 22 -5.88 -4.81 8.29
N PRO A 23 -7.03 -5.49 8.02
CA PRO A 23 -8.24 -4.86 7.51
C PRO A 23 -8.70 -3.62 8.31
N HIS A 24 -8.61 -3.67 9.64
CA HIS A 24 -9.02 -2.57 10.51
C HIS A 24 -8.10 -1.34 10.42
N VAL A 25 -6.85 -1.49 9.97
CA VAL A 25 -5.89 -0.39 9.82
C VAL A 25 -6.13 0.41 8.54
N VAL A 26 -6.66 -0.25 7.50
CA VAL A 26 -6.92 0.35 6.18
C VAL A 26 -8.39 0.58 5.87
N ALA A 27 -9.31 0.16 6.73
CA ALA A 27 -10.76 0.22 6.50
C ALA A 27 -11.27 1.60 6.05
N ASP A 28 -10.76 2.67 6.66
CA ASP A 28 -11.19 4.05 6.38
C ASP A 28 -10.22 4.81 5.46
N LEU A 29 -9.26 4.11 4.85
CA LEU A 29 -8.27 4.73 3.98
C LEU A 29 -8.67 4.58 2.52
N GLN A 30 -8.82 5.72 1.85
CA GLN A 30 -8.96 5.75 0.41
C GLN A 30 -7.60 5.96 -0.25
N GLY A 31 -7.32 5.11 -1.25
CA GLY A 31 -6.23 5.31 -2.19
C GLY A 31 -6.44 6.56 -3.04
N SER A 32 -5.38 7.01 -3.71
CA SER A 32 -5.44 8.13 -4.64
C SER A 32 -4.35 7.98 -5.70
N GLY A 33 -4.70 8.23 -6.96
CA GLY A 33 -3.78 8.08 -8.08
C GLY A 33 -3.17 6.69 -8.15
N ASN A 34 -1.85 6.62 -8.00
CA ASN A 34 -1.02 5.42 -8.03
C ASN A 34 -0.88 4.71 -6.67
N LEU A 35 -1.62 5.12 -5.63
CA LEU A 35 -1.57 4.52 -4.29
C LEU A 35 -2.85 3.74 -3.98
N LYS A 36 -2.70 2.47 -3.60
CA LYS A 36 -3.79 1.56 -3.18
C LYS A 36 -3.59 1.09 -1.74
N PHE A 37 -4.69 0.78 -1.06
CA PHE A 37 -4.71 0.15 0.24
C PHE A 37 -5.38 -1.23 0.13
N VAL A 38 -4.76 -2.25 0.70
CA VAL A 38 -5.24 -3.63 0.70
C VAL A 38 -5.25 -4.10 2.14
N GLY A 39 -6.41 -4.59 2.59
CA GLY A 39 -6.56 -5.23 3.90
C GLY A 39 -6.23 -6.71 3.78
N GLY A 40 -5.35 -7.23 4.63
CA GLY A 40 -4.99 -8.66 4.63
C GLY A 40 -4.00 -9.02 5.72
N ASP A 41 -3.59 -10.29 5.73
CA ASP A 41 -2.54 -10.82 6.58
C ASP A 41 -1.33 -11.20 5.73
N MET A 42 -0.18 -10.57 6.00
CA MET A 42 1.06 -10.83 5.25
C MET A 42 1.61 -12.25 5.46
N PHE A 43 1.23 -12.94 6.55
CA PHE A 43 1.62 -14.34 6.78
C PHE A 43 0.81 -15.32 5.91
N GLU A 44 -0.37 -14.91 5.46
CA GLU A 44 -1.21 -15.69 4.55
C GLU A 44 -0.88 -15.38 3.08
N ALA A 45 -0.84 -14.09 2.73
CA ALA A 45 -0.55 -13.66 1.37
C ALA A 45 0.02 -12.23 1.31
N ILE A 46 1.03 -12.04 0.46
CA ILE A 46 1.55 -10.73 0.07
C ILE A 46 1.17 -10.49 -1.40
N PRO A 47 0.56 -9.34 -1.75
CA PRO A 47 0.28 -9.00 -3.14
C PRO A 47 1.53 -9.02 -4.02
N THR A 48 1.39 -9.51 -5.24
CA THR A 48 2.49 -9.49 -6.23
C THR A 48 2.92 -8.05 -6.52
N ALA A 49 4.21 -7.78 -6.41
CA ALA A 49 4.83 -6.50 -6.73
C ALA A 49 6.29 -6.72 -7.17
N ASP A 50 6.87 -5.73 -7.85
CA ASP A 50 8.29 -5.77 -8.25
C ASP A 50 9.24 -5.74 -7.05
N ALA A 51 8.80 -5.14 -5.94
CA ALA A 51 9.55 -5.06 -4.69
C ALA A 51 8.60 -4.99 -3.47
N VAL A 52 9.12 -5.43 -2.33
CA VAL A 52 8.45 -5.33 -1.01
C VAL A 52 9.32 -4.50 -0.08
N LEU A 53 8.70 -3.60 0.66
CA LEU A 53 9.32 -2.78 1.70
C LEU A 53 8.59 -3.03 3.02
N LEU A 54 9.34 -3.40 4.06
CA LEU A 54 8.85 -3.71 5.41
C LEU A 54 9.24 -2.59 6.38
#